data_AF-A0A7V5TNL2-F1
#
_entry.id   AF-A0A7V5TNL2-F1
#
_cell.length_a   1.000
_cell.length_b   1.000
_cell.length_c   1.000
_cell.angle_alpha   90.00
_cell.angle_beta   90.00
_cell.angle_gamma   90.00
#
_symmetry.space_group_name_H-M   'P 1'
#
loop_
_entity.id
_entity.type
_entity.pdbx_description
1 polymer ?
#
loop_
_entity_poly.entity_id
_entity_poly.type
_entity_poly.pdbx_seq_one_letter_code
_entity_poly.pdbx_strand_id
1 'polypeptide(L)'
;MSELVRQIGEPNPHGSFLHEGENKSIYLFSVAGSFLLIVIFGADTPIGLMRLFVRRAAERLYPLTAEFEEVMGQPQDVPLGDFSATLADELDRVFGGL
;
A
#
# COMPACT_ATOMS: atom_id res chain seq x y z
N MET A 1 -4.57 -8.81 -8.81
CA MET A 1 -3.63 -9.93 -8.61
C MET A 1 -3.90 -10.77 -7.36
N SER A 2 -4.53 -10.23 -6.30
CA SER A 2 -5.03 -11.01 -5.15
C SER A 2 -5.85 -12.25 -5.58
N GLU A 3 -6.68 -12.10 -6.61
CA GLU A 3 -7.50 -13.20 -7.15
C GLU A 3 -6.68 -14.34 -7.79
N LEU A 4 -5.53 -14.03 -8.43
CA LEU A 4 -4.65 -15.05 -8.98
C LEU A 4 -3.95 -15.82 -7.86
N VAL A 5 -3.41 -15.13 -6.84
CA VAL A 5 -2.77 -15.76 -5.68
C VAL A 5 -3.76 -16.62 -4.87
N ARG A 6 -5.00 -16.15 -4.73
CA ARG A 6 -6.10 -16.89 -4.10
C ARG A 6 -6.42 -18.19 -4.84
N GLN A 7 -6.38 -18.18 -6.18
CA GLN A 7 -6.65 -19.36 -7.01
C GLN A 7 -5.56 -20.44 -6.93
N ILE A 8 -4.31 -20.08 -6.58
CA ILE A 8 -3.20 -21.03 -6.37
C ILE A 8 -3.06 -21.50 -4.91
N GLY A 9 -3.96 -21.07 -4.02
CA GLY A 9 -4.04 -21.57 -2.65
C GLY A 9 -3.02 -20.98 -1.67
N GLU A 10 -2.37 -19.86 -2.01
CA GLU A 10 -1.46 -19.18 -1.09
C GLU A 10 -2.25 -18.31 -0.09
N PRO A 11 -2.17 -18.59 1.22
CA PRO A 11 -3.06 -17.98 2.21
C PRO A 11 -2.75 -16.51 2.51
N ASN A 12 -1.56 -16.03 2.13
CA ASN A 12 -1.13 -14.64 2.35
C ASN A 12 -0.32 -14.12 1.17
N PRO A 13 -0.84 -13.18 0.36
CA PRO A 13 -0.06 -12.53 -0.69
C PRO A 13 0.89 -11.47 -0.09
N HIS A 14 1.85 -11.88 0.75
CA HIS A 14 3.05 -11.09 1.03
C HIS A 14 4.02 -11.25 -0.14
N GLY A 15 3.53 -10.91 -1.34
CA GLY A 15 4.21 -11.11 -2.59
C GLY A 15 5.09 -9.91 -2.91
N SER A 16 6.35 -10.18 -3.24
CA SER A 16 7.16 -9.21 -3.96
C SER A 16 7.03 -9.47 -5.46
N PHE A 17 6.86 -8.41 -6.26
CA PHE A 17 6.69 -8.53 -7.70
C PHE A 17 7.86 -7.86 -8.41
N LEU A 18 8.38 -8.52 -9.42
CA LEU A 18 9.39 -7.97 -10.31
C LEU A 18 8.79 -7.85 -11.70
N HIS A 19 8.84 -6.64 -12.24
CA HIS A 19 8.58 -6.35 -13.64
C HIS A 19 9.90 -5.97 -14.31
N GLU A 20 10.37 -6.81 -15.24
CA GLU A 20 11.60 -6.56 -15.98
C GLU A 20 11.30 -5.80 -17.27
N GLY A 21 12.05 -4.73 -17.50
CA GLY A 21 12.01 -3.97 -18.74
C GLY A 21 13.41 -3.86 -19.35
N GLU A 22 13.47 -3.44 -20.60
CA GLU A 22 14.71 -3.41 -21.39
C GLU A 22 15.81 -2.54 -20.75
N ASN A 23 15.45 -1.38 -20.22
CA ASN A 23 16.39 -0.44 -19.61
C ASN A 23 16.19 -0.25 -18.10
N LYS A 24 14.98 -0.57 -17.62
CA LYS A 24 14.55 -0.36 -16.24
C LYS A 24 13.66 -1.50 -15.80
N SER A 25 13.84 -1.91 -14.55
CA SER A 25 13.00 -2.89 -13.88
C SER A 25 12.33 -2.25 -12.67
N ILE A 26 11.15 -2.75 -12.33
CA ILE A 26 10.36 -2.28 -11.19
C ILE A 26 10.17 -3.43 -10.21
N TYR A 27 10.53 -3.22 -8.96
CA TYR A 27 10.29 -4.15 -7.88
C TYR A 27 9.27 -3.56 -6.90
N LEU A 28 8.19 -4.30 -6.67
CA LEU A 28 7.13 -3.96 -5.73
C LEU A 28 7.26 -4.88 -4.52
N PHE A 29 7.29 -4.31 -3.33
CA PHE A 29 7.39 -5.06 -2.08
C PHE A 29 6.34 -4.54 -1.09
N SER A 30 5.45 -5.42 -0.62
CA SER A 30 4.49 -5.06 0.43
C SER A 30 5.21 -4.93 1.79
N VAL A 31 4.98 -3.83 2.48
CA VAL A 31 5.48 -3.57 3.83
C VAL A 31 4.28 -3.55 4.78
N ALA A 32 4.27 -4.48 5.74
CA ALA A 32 3.22 -4.63 6.76
C ALA A 32 1.78 -4.79 6.21
N GLY A 33 1.59 -5.11 4.93
CA GLY A 33 0.26 -5.27 4.31
C GLY A 33 -0.44 -3.95 3.97
N SER A 34 -0.12 -2.86 4.65
CA SER A 34 -0.73 -1.54 4.44
C SER A 34 0.07 -0.63 3.49
N PHE A 35 1.34 -0.95 3.25
CA PHE A 35 2.23 -0.11 2.44
C PHE A 35 2.86 -0.88 1.27
N LEU A 36 3.25 -0.12 0.24
CA LEU A 36 3.95 -0.63 -0.92
C LEU A 36 5.26 0.14 -1.12
N LEU A 37 6.39 -0.56 -1.04
CA LEU A 37 7.69 -0.04 -1.41
C LEU A 37 7.95 -0.37 -2.89
N ILE A 38 8.08 0.66 -3.71
CA ILE A 38 8.37 0.55 -5.14
C ILE A 38 9.81 0.98 -5.39
N VAL A 39 10.59 0.13 -6.07
CA VAL A 39 11.96 0.45 -6.49
C VAL A 39 12.07 0.34 -8.00
N ILE A 40 12.50 1.42 -8.63
CA ILE A 40 12.81 1.46 -10.07
C ILE A 40 14.34 1.47 -10.19
N PHE A 41 14.90 0.50 -10.90
CA PHE A 41 16.35 0.32 -10.99
C PHE A 41 16.80 0.02 -12.42
N GLY A 42 18.08 0.29 -12.71
CA GLY A 42 18.70 0.04 -14.02
C GLY A 42 18.94 -1.45 -14.27
N ALA A 43 18.95 -1.85 -15.54
CA ALA A 43 19.24 -3.23 -15.94
C ALA A 43 20.64 -3.73 -15.52
N ASP A 44 21.56 -2.81 -15.24
CA ASP A 44 22.91 -3.05 -14.73
C ASP A 44 22.96 -3.36 -13.22
N THR A 45 21.87 -3.10 -12.49
CA THR A 45 21.82 -3.34 -11.04
C THR A 45 21.51 -4.81 -10.76
N PRO A 46 22.38 -5.54 -10.02
CA PRO A 46 22.12 -6.94 -9.70
C PRO A 46 20.85 -7.11 -8.86
N ILE A 47 19.91 -7.92 -9.33
CA ILE A 47 18.60 -8.14 -8.68
C ILE A 47 18.77 -8.62 -7.24
N GLY A 48 19.74 -9.50 -6.98
CA GLY A 48 20.03 -9.97 -5.61
C GLY A 48 20.46 -8.86 -4.66
N LEU A 49 21.26 -7.91 -5.15
CA LEU A 49 21.68 -6.73 -4.40
C LEU A 49 20.48 -5.81 -4.13
N MET A 50 19.69 -5.52 -5.16
CA MET A 50 18.46 -4.74 -5.02
C MET A 50 17.53 -5.37 -3.96
N ARG A 51 17.26 -6.68 -4.03
CA ARG A 51 16.40 -7.39 -3.07
C ARG A 51 16.94 -7.32 -1.64
N LEU A 52 18.26 -7.43 -1.46
CA LEU A 52 18.90 -7.31 -0.15
C LEU A 52 18.68 -5.92 0.46
N PHE A 53 18.85 -4.85 -0.33
CA PHE A 53 18.64 -3.50 0.15
C PHE A 53 17.17 -3.18 0.39
N VAL A 54 16.26 -3.69 -0.45
CA VAL A 54 14.81 -3.54 -0.25
C VAL A 54 14.38 -4.21 1.05
N ARG A 55 14.86 -5.43 1.32
CA ARG A 55 14.57 -6.11 2.59
C ARG A 55 15.06 -5.30 3.79
N ARG A 56 16.29 -4.80 3.76
CA ARG A 56 16.83 -3.94 4.84
C ARG A 56 16.07 -2.61 4.99
N ALA A 57 15.56 -2.06 3.88
CA ALA A 57 14.72 -0.87 3.92
C ALA A 57 13.37 -1.19 4.57
N ALA A 58 12.72 -2.28 4.17
CA ALA A 58 11.46 -2.74 4.76
C ALA A 58 11.59 -3.03 6.26
N GLU A 59 12.68 -3.70 6.68
CA GLU A 59 12.97 -3.98 8.10
C GLU A 59 13.05 -2.70 8.94
N ARG A 60 13.58 -1.61 8.37
CA ARG A 60 13.62 -0.28 9.02
C ARG A 60 12.29 0.46 8.98
N LEU A 61 11.41 0.11 8.05
CA LEU A 61 10.08 0.72 7.93
C LEU A 61 9.07 0.07 8.86
N TYR A 62 9.22 -1.22 9.22
CA TYR A 62 8.25 -1.92 10.06
C TYR A 62 7.86 -1.19 11.37
N PRO A 63 8.80 -0.62 12.15
CA PRO A 63 8.43 0.12 13.36
C PRO A 63 7.58 1.35 13.04
N LEU A 64 7.92 2.09 11.98
CA LEU A 64 7.21 3.29 11.56
C LEU A 64 5.80 2.96 11.02
N THR A 65 5.66 1.84 10.32
CA THR A 65 4.35 1.39 9.84
C THR A 65 3.45 0.97 11.00
N ALA A 66 4.01 0.35 12.04
CA ALA A 66 3.24 -0.01 13.24
C ALA A 66 2.73 1.24 13.99
N GLU A 67 3.58 2.26 14.16
CA GLU A 67 3.16 3.55 14.74
C GLU A 67 2.06 4.22 13.93
N PHE A 68 2.19 4.23 12.59
CA PHE A 68 1.16 4.80 11.72
C PHE A 68 -0.16 4.04 11.80
N GLU A 69 -0.12 2.71 11.80
CA GLU A 69 -1.31 1.86 11.95
C GLU A 69 -1.96 2.05 13.33
N GLU A 70 -1.20 2.28 14.39
CA GLU A 70 -1.74 2.61 15.70
C GLU A 70 -2.50 3.94 15.68
N VAL A 71 -1.95 4.97 15.02
CA VAL A 71 -2.60 6.29 14.89
C VAL A 71 -3.84 6.25 13.99
N MET A 72 -3.76 5.55 12.86
CA MET A 72 -4.83 5.52 11.85
C MET A 72 -5.88 4.43 12.12
N GLY A 73 -5.54 3.41 12.90
CA GLY A 73 -6.42 2.33 13.31
C GLY A 73 -7.29 2.68 14.52
N GLN A 74 -7.03 3.82 15.19
CA GLN A 74 -7.99 4.33 16.16
C GLN A 74 -9.26 4.75 15.42
N PRO A 75 -10.44 4.20 15.76
CA PRO A 75 -11.69 4.77 15.27
C PRO A 75 -11.70 6.22 15.75
N GLN A 76 -11.62 7.16 14.80
CA GLN A 76 -11.99 8.52 15.12
C GLN A 76 -13.44 8.44 15.57
N ASP A 77 -13.68 8.66 16.87
CA ASP A 77 -15.01 9.01 17.40
C ASP A 77 -15.37 10.37 16.79
N VAL A 78 -15.64 10.38 15.49
CA VAL A 78 -16.31 11.48 14.82
C VAL A 78 -17.74 11.39 15.31
N PRO A 79 -18.29 12.42 15.97
CA PRO A 79 -19.70 12.44 16.30
C PRO A 79 -20.49 12.25 15.01
N LEU A 80 -21.04 11.05 14.81
CA LEU A 80 -21.76 10.64 13.60
C LEU A 80 -22.89 11.62 13.23
N GLY A 81 -23.45 12.32 14.21
CA GLY A 81 -24.49 13.32 14.02
C GLY A 81 -24.03 14.52 13.19
N ASP A 82 -22.89 15.12 13.52
CA ASP A 82 -22.38 16.31 12.83
C ASP A 82 -21.81 15.96 11.45
N PHE A 83 -21.16 14.79 11.31
CA PHE A 83 -20.68 14.30 10.03
C PHE A 83 -21.83 13.97 9.07
N SER A 84 -22.90 13.33 9.53
CA SER A 84 -24.04 12.97 8.68
C SER A 84 -24.78 14.19 8.15
N ALA A 85 -24.95 15.23 8.98
CA ALA A 85 -25.60 16.46 8.55
C ALA A 85 -24.73 17.21 7.53
N THR A 86 -23.43 17.36 7.83
CA THR A 86 -22.49 18.05 6.94
C THR A 86 -22.32 17.29 5.60
N LEU A 87 -22.35 15.95 5.63
CA LEU A 87 -22.26 15.13 4.43
C LEU A 87 -23.52 15.23 3.56
N ALA A 88 -24.71 15.27 4.17
CA ALA A 88 -25.97 15.43 3.44
C ALA A 88 -26.00 16.77 2.71
N ASP A 89 -25.67 17.86 3.40
CA ASP A 89 -25.62 19.21 2.82
C ASP A 89 -24.63 19.28 1.65
N GLU A 90 -23.48 18.61 1.78
CA GLU A 90 -22.44 18.66 0.76
C GLU A 90 -22.71 17.74 -0.44
N LEU A 91 -23.40 16.63 -0.24
CA LEU A 91 -23.93 15.80 -1.33
C LEU A 91 -25.02 16.55 -2.10
N ASP A 92 -25.96 17.20 -1.40
CA ASP A 92 -27.01 18.01 -2.04
C ASP A 92 -26.41 19.20 -2.80
N ARG A 93 -25.34 19.82 -2.30
CA ARG A 93 -24.63 20.89 -3.01
C ARG A 93 -23.97 20.41 -4.31
N VAL A 94 -23.40 19.21 -4.32
CA VAL A 94 -22.66 18.65 -5.47
C VAL A 94 -23.61 18.05 -6.51
N PHE A 95 -24.69 17.40 -6.07
CA PHE A 95 -25.57 16.62 -6.94
C PHE A 95 -26.97 17.21 -7.13
N GLY A 96 -27.42 18.14 -6.28
CA GLY A 96 -28.74 18.77 -6.39
C GLY A 96 -28.87 19.81 -7.52
N GLY A 97 -27.77 20.12 -8.21
CA GLY A 97 -27.75 20.97 -9.41
C GLY A 97 -27.80 20.21 -10.75
N LEU A 98 -27.92 18.88 -10.71
CA LEU A 98 -28.13 18.01 -11.88
C LEU A 98 -29.61 17.65 -12.03
#